data_AF-A0A662NSD2-F1
#
_entry.id   AF-A0A662NSD2-F1
#
_cell.length_a   1.000
_cell.length_b   1.000
_cell.length_c   1.000
_cell.angle_alpha   90.00
_cell.angle_beta   90.00
_cell.angle_gamma   90.00
#
_symmetry.space_group_name_H-M   'P 1'
#
loop_
_entity.id
_entity.type
_entity.pdbx_description
1 polymer ?
#
loop_
_entity_poly.entity_id
_entity_poly.type
_entity_poly.pdbx_seq_one_letter_code
_entity_poly.pdbx_strand_id
1 'polypeptide(L)'
;MRYASVESIKTLLIMGSFLVLIVMIPGIGSIAGFIGGLLYIYGLYKWSHAVDGRPFKLAMINFVVSTIGFAVAIGGLTRVNYELGFEFSLFKIIYAFILLLYPFLVVGALLHREVLKCFYRATKVEDFLIAGDLTLYGALLMPLLIGVVISLIARIMEISAYNNMPSKVEVLKERELEINRREFVTFPPVAVIIALVLLHFIVPSYDVKLTQDDVKFLGKIEGDFIDSMIVYDFPCMQNYCIKEVKVDGKTMYSGGTYTFINGKHVVHVTIPKDARHIEVILDTGEVVSLEIPHS
;
A
#
# COMPACT_ATOMS: atom_id res chain seq x y z
N MET A 1 20.88 -31.91 -26.12
CA MET A 1 19.91 -31.08 -25.37
C MET A 1 18.51 -31.60 -25.62
N ARG A 2 17.64 -31.64 -24.59
CA ARG A 2 16.23 -31.98 -24.77
C ARG A 2 15.44 -30.70 -25.03
N TYR A 3 14.49 -30.75 -25.95
CA TYR A 3 13.60 -29.63 -26.28
C TYR A 3 12.16 -29.97 -25.94
N ALA A 4 11.41 -28.99 -25.45
CA ALA A 4 9.97 -29.12 -25.17
C ALA A 4 9.17 -28.15 -26.03
N SER A 5 8.00 -28.60 -26.52
CA SER A 5 7.03 -27.71 -27.18
C SER A 5 6.28 -26.89 -26.14
N VAL A 6 6.21 -25.57 -26.33
CA VAL A 6 5.66 -24.63 -25.33
C VAL A 6 4.58 -23.70 -25.87
N GLU A 7 4.02 -23.99 -27.05
CA GLU A 7 3.04 -23.12 -27.71
C GLU A 7 1.79 -22.85 -26.85
N SER A 8 1.18 -23.89 -26.26
CA SER A 8 0.04 -23.70 -25.36
C SER A 8 0.39 -22.96 -24.06
N ILE A 9 1.64 -23.10 -23.58
CA ILE A 9 2.13 -22.42 -22.37
C ILE A 9 2.32 -20.93 -22.65
N LYS A 10 2.92 -20.62 -23.80
CA LYS A 10 3.10 -19.26 -24.31
C LYS A 10 1.76 -18.51 -24.36
N THR A 11 0.73 -19.11 -24.95
CA THR A 11 -0.61 -18.50 -25.02
C THR A 11 -1.18 -18.17 -23.65
N LEU A 12 -1.06 -19.10 -22.68
CA LEU A 12 -1.53 -18.88 -21.31
C LEU A 12 -0.79 -17.73 -20.60
N LEU A 13 0.53 -17.66 -20.75
CA LEU A 13 1.35 -16.61 -20.14
C LEU A 13 1.06 -15.23 -20.74
N ILE A 14 0.87 -15.15 -22.07
CA ILE A 14 0.48 -13.91 -22.76
C ILE A 14 -0.89 -13.44 -22.27
N MET A 15 -1.89 -14.31 -22.34
CA MET A 15 -3.26 -13.96 -21.92
C MET A 15 -3.33 -13.58 -20.44
N GLY A 16 -2.65 -14.36 -19.58
CA GLY A 16 -2.59 -14.09 -18.15
C GLY A 16 -1.95 -12.73 -17.85
N SER A 17 -0.80 -12.45 -18.44
CA SER A 17 -0.08 -11.18 -18.25
C SER A 17 -0.85 -9.98 -18.79
N PHE A 18 -1.50 -10.13 -19.95
CA PHE A 18 -2.34 -9.09 -20.55
C PHE A 18 -3.57 -8.76 -19.70
N LEU A 19 -4.27 -9.78 -19.19
CA LEU A 19 -5.42 -9.58 -18.31
C LEU A 19 -5.04 -8.93 -16.97
N VAL A 20 -3.86 -9.25 -16.42
CA VAL A 20 -3.33 -8.57 -15.23
C VAL A 20 -3.05 -7.09 -15.50
N LEU A 21 -2.63 -6.71 -16.72
CA LEU A 21 -2.43 -5.31 -17.09
C LEU A 21 -3.73 -4.50 -17.05
N ILE A 22 -4.87 -5.14 -17.35
CA ILE A 22 -6.21 -4.51 -17.33
C ILE A 22 -6.70 -4.23 -15.90
N VAL A 23 -6.04 -4.75 -14.85
CA VAL A 23 -6.47 -4.55 -13.45
C VAL A 23 -6.57 -3.08 -13.04
N MET A 24 -5.88 -2.18 -13.76
CA MET A 24 -5.92 -0.74 -13.51
C MET A 24 -7.25 -0.08 -13.87
N ILE A 25 -8.14 -0.74 -14.60
CA ILE A 25 -9.47 -0.21 -14.93
C ILE A 25 -10.42 -0.50 -13.76
N PRO A 26 -10.94 0.53 -13.05
CA PRO A 26 -11.83 0.31 -11.90
C PRO A 26 -13.07 -0.52 -12.27
N GLY A 27 -13.48 -1.42 -11.35
CA GLY A 27 -14.65 -2.29 -11.52
C GLY A 27 -14.34 -3.58 -12.31
N ILE A 28 -14.16 -3.47 -13.63
CA ILE A 28 -13.95 -4.64 -14.51
C ILE A 28 -12.55 -5.23 -14.33
N GLY A 29 -11.56 -4.39 -14.05
CA GLY A 29 -10.17 -4.77 -13.93
C GLY A 29 -9.92 -5.84 -12.87
N SER A 30 -10.60 -5.78 -11.71
CA SER A 30 -10.37 -6.73 -10.61
C SER A 30 -10.69 -8.18 -10.99
N ILE A 31 -11.82 -8.40 -11.68
CA ILE A 31 -12.22 -9.75 -12.14
C ILE A 31 -11.27 -10.22 -13.24
N ALA A 32 -10.98 -9.36 -14.21
CA ALA A 32 -10.04 -9.66 -15.30
C ALA A 32 -8.65 -10.01 -14.75
N GLY A 33 -8.13 -9.23 -13.80
CA GLY A 33 -6.84 -9.44 -13.18
C GLY A 33 -6.78 -10.72 -12.35
N PHE A 34 -7.87 -11.09 -11.67
CA PHE A 34 -7.96 -12.37 -10.96
C PHE A 34 -7.88 -13.56 -11.93
N ILE A 35 -8.68 -13.54 -13.00
CA ILE A 35 -8.65 -14.57 -14.05
C ILE A 35 -7.27 -14.60 -14.72
N GLY A 36 -6.69 -13.44 -15.02
CA GLY A 36 -5.36 -13.29 -15.58
C GLY A 36 -4.28 -13.89 -14.70
N GLY A 37 -4.34 -13.63 -13.39
CA GLY A 37 -3.43 -14.21 -12.41
C GLY A 37 -3.51 -15.73 -12.37
N LEU A 38 -4.72 -16.31 -12.39
CA LEU A 38 -4.91 -17.76 -12.45
C LEU A 38 -4.33 -18.38 -13.73
N LEU A 39 -4.58 -17.76 -14.89
CA LEU A 39 -4.03 -18.21 -16.17
C LEU A 39 -2.51 -18.14 -16.20
N TYR A 40 -1.94 -17.05 -15.67
CA TYR A 40 -0.49 -16.88 -15.56
C TYR A 40 0.14 -17.96 -14.67
N ILE A 41 -0.39 -18.18 -13.46
CA ILE A 41 0.07 -19.23 -12.54
C ILE A 41 -0.06 -20.61 -13.17
N TYR A 42 -1.16 -20.89 -13.87
CA TYR A 42 -1.36 -22.16 -14.56
C TYR A 42 -0.38 -22.36 -15.73
N GLY A 43 -0.06 -21.28 -16.46
CA GLY A 43 1.02 -21.27 -17.45
C GLY A 43 2.37 -21.61 -16.84
N LEU A 44 2.71 -20.99 -15.70
CA LEU A 44 3.93 -21.32 -14.95
C LEU A 44 3.94 -22.75 -14.41
N TYR A 45 2.80 -23.27 -13.97
CA TYR A 45 2.67 -24.66 -13.55
C TYR A 45 2.97 -25.62 -14.72
N LYS A 46 2.40 -25.40 -15.90
CA LYS A 46 2.73 -26.20 -17.09
C LYS A 46 4.21 -26.06 -17.48
N TRP A 47 4.75 -24.85 -17.40
CA TRP A 47 6.17 -24.59 -17.63
C TRP A 47 7.06 -25.40 -16.67
N SER A 48 6.65 -25.52 -15.40
CA SER A 48 7.38 -26.29 -14.38
C SER A 48 7.53 -27.77 -14.74
N HIS A 49 6.50 -28.36 -15.33
CA HIS A 49 6.49 -29.76 -15.77
C HIS A 49 7.22 -29.97 -17.09
N ALA A 50 7.18 -28.99 -17.99
CA ALA A 50 7.76 -29.13 -19.33
C ALA A 50 9.23 -28.71 -19.41
N VAL A 51 9.63 -27.63 -18.73
CA VAL A 51 10.88 -26.91 -19.00
C VAL A 51 11.72 -26.69 -17.74
N ASP A 52 11.22 -25.92 -16.78
CA ASP A 52 11.96 -25.48 -15.59
C ASP A 52 11.00 -25.20 -14.43
N GLY A 53 11.22 -25.84 -13.27
CA GLY A 53 10.38 -25.70 -12.09
C GLY A 53 10.55 -24.40 -11.29
N ARG A 54 11.65 -23.67 -11.49
CA ARG A 54 12.00 -22.50 -10.68
C ARG A 54 11.03 -21.32 -10.84
N PRO A 55 10.61 -20.92 -12.06
CA PRO A 55 9.62 -19.86 -12.26
C PRO A 55 8.36 -20.03 -11.41
N PHE A 56 7.78 -21.23 -11.42
CA PHE A 56 6.57 -21.52 -10.65
C PHE A 56 6.82 -21.40 -9.14
N LYS A 57 7.92 -21.98 -8.64
CA LYS A 57 8.28 -21.90 -7.20
C LYS A 57 8.47 -20.44 -6.75
N LEU A 58 9.17 -19.63 -7.53
CA LEU A 58 9.38 -18.21 -7.23
C LEU A 58 8.08 -17.42 -7.27
N ALA A 59 7.21 -17.68 -8.25
CA ALA A 59 5.90 -17.03 -8.32
C ALA A 59 5.02 -17.39 -7.12
N MET A 60 5.05 -18.64 -6.64
CA MET A 60 4.33 -19.03 -5.41
C MET A 60 4.88 -18.34 -4.16
N ILE A 61 6.21 -18.22 -4.04
CA ILE A 61 6.82 -17.43 -2.95
C ILE A 61 6.37 -15.97 -3.04
N ASN A 62 6.40 -15.38 -4.25
CA ASN A 62 5.96 -14.01 -4.47
C ASN A 62 4.48 -13.81 -4.10
N PHE A 63 3.62 -14.77 -4.43
CA PHE A 63 2.20 -14.75 -4.04
C PHE A 63 2.02 -14.72 -2.51
N VAL A 64 2.77 -15.54 -1.77
CA VAL A 64 2.75 -15.55 -0.31
C VAL A 64 3.27 -14.22 0.26
N VAL A 65 4.40 -13.73 -0.24
CA VAL A 65 4.99 -12.44 0.17
C VAL A 65 4.02 -11.29 -0.09
N SER A 66 3.36 -11.27 -1.25
CA SER A 66 2.37 -10.25 -1.62
C SER A 66 1.15 -10.30 -0.72
N THR A 67 0.67 -11.51 -0.36
CA THR A 67 -0.46 -11.69 0.55
C THR A 67 -0.14 -11.17 1.96
N ILE A 68 1.04 -11.52 2.48
CA ILE A 68 1.52 -11.02 3.78
C ILE A 68 1.66 -9.49 3.73
N GLY A 69 2.28 -8.97 2.68
CA GLY A 69 2.48 -7.53 2.49
C GLY A 69 1.16 -6.77 2.45
N PHE A 70 0.15 -7.31 1.77
CA PHE A 70 -1.19 -6.73 1.72
C PHE A 70 -1.86 -6.71 3.10
N ALA A 71 -1.76 -7.80 3.87
CA ALA A 71 -2.28 -7.86 5.23
C ALA A 71 -1.58 -6.86 6.17
N VAL A 72 -0.25 -6.76 6.08
CA VAL A 72 0.55 -5.76 6.82
C VAL A 72 0.17 -4.33 6.42
N ALA A 73 -0.02 -4.07 5.12
CA ALA A 73 -0.41 -2.75 4.64
C ALA A 73 -1.82 -2.37 5.13
N ILE A 74 -2.79 -3.30 5.15
CA ILE A 74 -4.11 -3.05 5.73
C ILE A 74 -4.01 -2.78 7.24
N GLY A 75 -3.32 -3.63 8.01
CA GLY A 75 -3.17 -3.45 9.45
C GLY A 75 -2.37 -2.20 9.83
N GLY A 76 -1.37 -1.84 9.03
CA GLY A 76 -0.65 -0.57 9.16
C GLY A 76 -1.55 0.61 8.85
N LEU A 77 -2.37 0.50 7.80
CA LEU A 77 -3.28 1.57 7.40
C LEU A 77 -4.38 1.80 8.44
N THR A 78 -4.89 0.77 9.10
CA THR A 78 -5.88 0.96 10.19
C THR A 78 -5.27 1.71 11.37
N ARG A 79 -4.02 1.41 11.74
CA ARG A 79 -3.29 2.14 12.78
C ARG A 79 -3.00 3.59 12.36
N VAL A 80 -2.52 3.77 11.14
CA VAL A 80 -2.26 5.08 10.56
C VAL A 80 -3.56 5.89 10.52
N ASN A 81 -4.66 5.34 10.01
CA ASN A 81 -5.98 5.99 10.01
C ASN A 81 -6.51 6.32 11.42
N TYR A 82 -6.17 5.52 12.44
CA TYR A 82 -6.52 5.83 13.82
C TYR A 82 -5.71 7.03 14.37
N GLU A 83 -4.41 7.07 14.12
CA GLU A 83 -3.48 8.11 14.61
C GLU A 83 -3.61 9.44 13.86
N LEU A 84 -3.95 9.36 12.58
CA LEU A 84 -4.00 10.50 11.67
C LEU A 84 -5.17 11.44 11.91
N GLY A 85 -6.21 10.98 12.61
CA GLY A 85 -7.49 11.65 12.59
C GLY A 85 -8.05 11.75 11.17
N PHE A 86 -8.92 12.72 10.95
CA PHE A 86 -9.90 12.63 9.87
C PHE A 86 -9.53 13.39 8.58
N GLU A 87 -8.51 14.25 8.59
CA GLU A 87 -8.19 15.14 7.45
C GLU A 87 -7.51 14.47 6.24
N PHE A 88 -7.49 13.15 6.15
CA PHE A 88 -6.80 12.47 5.06
C PHE A 88 -7.66 12.44 3.79
N SER A 89 -7.18 13.12 2.75
CA SER A 89 -7.70 12.92 1.40
C SER A 89 -7.49 11.46 0.98
N LEU A 90 -8.40 10.92 0.17
CA LEU A 90 -8.31 9.57 -0.40
C LEU A 90 -6.91 9.31 -1.01
N PHE A 91 -6.31 10.34 -1.62
CA PHE A 91 -4.98 10.28 -2.20
C PHE A 91 -3.89 9.99 -1.16
N LYS A 92 -3.93 10.64 0.01
CA LYS A 92 -2.96 10.37 1.09
C LYS A 92 -3.15 8.98 1.69
N ILE A 93 -4.38 8.49 1.80
CA ILE A 93 -4.70 7.12 2.26
C ILE A 93 -4.10 6.09 1.29
N ILE A 94 -4.35 6.25 -0.01
CA ILE A 94 -3.79 5.38 -1.06
C ILE A 94 -2.26 5.44 -1.03
N TYR A 95 -1.68 6.63 -0.88
CA TYR A 95 -0.23 6.78 -0.85
C TYR A 95 0.39 6.15 0.40
N ALA A 96 -0.20 6.34 1.58
CA ALA A 96 0.24 5.66 2.81
C ALA A 96 0.14 4.13 2.68
N PHE A 97 -0.93 3.62 2.07
CA PHE A 97 -1.08 2.20 1.77
C PHE A 97 0.03 1.69 0.84
N ILE A 98 0.36 2.42 -0.23
CA ILE A 98 1.46 2.09 -1.13
C ILE A 98 2.80 2.06 -0.38
N LEU A 99 3.07 3.04 0.50
CA LEU A 99 4.28 3.09 1.30
C LEU A 99 4.39 1.89 2.26
N LEU A 100 3.30 1.49 2.90
CA LEU A 100 3.29 0.30 3.76
C LEU A 100 3.52 -1.00 2.97
N LEU A 101 3.02 -1.06 1.73
CA LEU A 101 3.22 -2.21 0.83
C LEU A 101 4.61 -2.22 0.17
N TYR A 102 5.28 -1.07 0.11
CA TYR A 102 6.50 -0.84 -0.67
C TYR A 102 7.62 -1.88 -0.45
N PRO A 103 8.00 -2.26 0.79
CA PRO A 103 9.05 -3.26 0.99
C PRO A 103 8.73 -4.61 0.35
N PHE A 104 7.46 -5.00 0.36
CA PHE A 104 6.98 -6.26 -0.23
C PHE A 104 6.95 -6.18 -1.75
N LEU A 105 6.61 -5.02 -2.33
CA LEU A 105 6.70 -4.79 -3.78
C LEU A 105 8.14 -4.95 -4.27
N VAL A 106 9.12 -4.45 -3.52
CA VAL A 106 10.55 -4.58 -3.86
C VAL A 106 10.99 -6.05 -3.83
N VAL A 107 10.63 -6.81 -2.78
CA VAL A 107 10.90 -8.26 -2.73
C VAL A 107 10.21 -8.99 -3.88
N GLY A 108 8.96 -8.65 -4.17
CA GLY A 108 8.21 -9.26 -5.26
C GLY A 108 8.82 -8.98 -6.64
N ALA A 109 9.31 -7.76 -6.86
CA ALA A 109 10.01 -7.39 -8.08
C ALA A 109 11.35 -8.12 -8.23
N LEU A 110 12.11 -8.31 -7.14
CA LEU A 110 13.32 -9.14 -7.16
C LEU A 110 13.02 -10.60 -7.52
N LEU A 111 11.98 -11.18 -6.93
CA LEU A 111 11.54 -12.55 -7.25
C LEU A 111 11.08 -12.66 -8.72
N HIS A 112 10.29 -11.70 -9.20
CA HIS A 112 9.82 -11.67 -10.59
C HIS A 112 10.96 -11.49 -11.59
N ARG A 113 11.95 -10.66 -11.28
CA ARG A 113 13.18 -10.53 -12.08
C ARG A 113 13.90 -11.87 -12.23
N GLU A 114 13.99 -12.66 -11.16
CA GLU A 114 14.56 -14.02 -11.23
C GLU A 114 13.70 -15.01 -12.03
N VAL A 115 12.37 -14.88 -11.99
CA VAL A 115 11.46 -15.63 -12.88
C VAL A 115 11.80 -15.33 -14.35
N LEU A 116 11.94 -14.06 -14.71
CA LEU A 116 12.22 -13.66 -16.10
C LEU A 116 13.64 -14.07 -16.54
N LYS A 117 14.65 -14.04 -15.66
CA LYS A 117 15.97 -14.62 -15.94
C LYS A 117 15.90 -16.13 -16.25
N CYS A 118 15.02 -16.87 -15.58
CA CYS A 118 14.82 -18.29 -15.88
C CYS A 118 14.21 -18.49 -17.28
N PHE A 119 13.24 -17.65 -17.67
CA PHE A 119 12.71 -17.64 -19.04
C PHE A 119 13.79 -17.31 -20.07
N TYR A 120 14.60 -16.26 -19.84
CA TYR A 120 15.73 -15.93 -20.71
C TYR A 120 16.69 -17.11 -20.90
N ARG A 121 17.08 -17.80 -19.81
CA ARG A 121 18.01 -18.92 -19.90
C ARG A 121 17.51 -20.05 -20.81
N ALA A 122 16.20 -20.34 -20.79
CA ALA A 122 15.59 -21.38 -21.60
C ALA A 122 15.25 -20.96 -23.04
N THR A 123 14.90 -19.67 -23.24
CA THR A 123 14.37 -19.16 -24.52
C THR A 123 15.40 -18.37 -25.33
N LYS A 124 16.44 -17.83 -24.66
CA LYS A 124 17.41 -16.85 -25.18
C LYS A 124 16.80 -15.53 -25.66
N VAL A 125 15.58 -15.18 -25.23
CA VAL A 125 14.92 -13.92 -25.58
C VAL A 125 15.33 -12.81 -24.60
N GLU A 126 16.17 -11.88 -25.04
CA GLU A 126 16.76 -10.82 -24.21
C GLU A 126 15.74 -9.89 -23.56
N ASP A 127 14.57 -9.70 -24.19
CA ASP A 127 13.49 -8.85 -23.68
C ASP A 127 13.05 -9.23 -22.24
N PHE A 128 13.22 -10.50 -21.85
CA PHE A 128 12.94 -10.93 -20.47
C PHE A 128 13.88 -10.28 -19.44
N LEU A 129 15.16 -10.10 -19.79
CA LEU A 129 16.12 -9.44 -18.91
C LEU A 129 15.76 -7.97 -18.75
N ILE A 130 15.45 -7.30 -19.87
CA ILE A 130 15.04 -5.90 -19.89
C ILE A 130 13.77 -5.70 -19.06
N ALA A 131 12.75 -6.54 -19.27
CA ALA A 131 11.50 -6.50 -18.49
C ALA A 131 11.75 -6.75 -17.00
N GLY A 132 12.65 -7.66 -16.64
CA GLY A 132 13.02 -7.93 -15.25
C GLY A 132 13.71 -6.76 -14.57
N ASP A 133 14.64 -6.11 -15.26
CA ASP A 133 15.34 -4.93 -14.75
C ASP A 133 14.38 -3.74 -14.60
N LEU A 134 13.53 -3.49 -15.60
CA LEU A 134 12.49 -2.46 -15.52
C LEU A 134 11.48 -2.73 -14.40
N THR A 135 11.13 -3.99 -14.15
CA THR A 135 10.24 -4.35 -13.03
C THR A 135 10.85 -3.95 -11.69
N LEU A 136 12.15 -4.23 -11.50
CA LEU A 136 12.87 -3.83 -10.29
C LEU A 136 12.97 -2.31 -10.15
N TYR A 137 13.34 -1.60 -11.21
CA TYR A 137 13.40 -0.13 -11.19
C TYR A 137 12.04 0.50 -10.95
N GLY A 138 10.98 -0.04 -11.56
CA GLY A 138 9.60 0.39 -11.34
C GLY A 138 9.19 0.24 -9.87
N ALA A 139 9.55 -0.88 -9.23
CA ALA A 139 9.30 -1.07 -7.81
C ALA A 139 10.11 -0.10 -6.95
N LEU A 140 11.42 0.06 -7.17
CA LEU A 140 12.28 0.96 -6.38
C LEU A 140 11.86 2.44 -6.47
N LEU A 141 11.31 2.86 -7.61
CA LEU A 141 10.82 4.22 -7.84
C LEU A 141 9.32 4.38 -7.55
N MET A 142 8.66 3.36 -7.00
CA MET A 142 7.24 3.39 -6.70
C MET A 142 6.82 4.55 -5.77
N PRO A 143 7.61 4.93 -4.74
CA PRO A 143 7.26 6.07 -3.89
C PRO A 143 7.15 7.40 -4.65
N LEU A 144 7.78 7.53 -5.82
CA LEU A 144 7.75 8.75 -6.64
C LEU A 144 6.64 8.73 -7.70
N LEU A 145 5.77 7.71 -7.71
CA LEU A 145 4.73 7.44 -8.70
C LEU A 145 5.22 7.21 -10.15
N ILE A 146 6.38 7.73 -10.56
CA ILE A 146 7.03 7.40 -11.83
C ILE A 146 7.31 5.90 -11.96
N GLY A 147 7.51 5.21 -10.83
CA GLY A 147 7.64 3.76 -10.77
C GLY A 147 6.42 3.02 -11.35
N VAL A 148 5.22 3.60 -11.28
CA VAL A 148 4.00 3.03 -11.89
C VAL A 148 4.14 2.94 -13.40
N VAL A 149 4.60 4.02 -14.04
CA VAL A 149 4.79 4.09 -15.50
C VAL A 149 5.87 3.11 -15.94
N ILE A 150 6.99 3.06 -15.22
CA ILE A 150 8.08 2.11 -15.53
C ILE A 150 7.59 0.66 -15.38
N SER A 151 6.80 0.37 -14.35
CA SER A 151 6.22 -0.97 -14.13
C SER A 151 5.26 -1.38 -15.24
N LEU A 152 4.49 -0.43 -15.79
CA LEU A 152 3.64 -0.65 -16.96
C LEU A 152 4.46 -1.01 -18.21
N ILE A 153 5.53 -0.25 -18.48
CA ILE A 153 6.45 -0.55 -19.59
C ILE A 153 7.08 -1.93 -19.41
N ALA A 154 7.52 -2.26 -18.19
CA ALA A 154 8.07 -3.57 -17.86
C ALA A 154 7.08 -4.70 -18.20
N ARG A 155 5.80 -4.52 -17.86
CA ARG A 155 4.76 -5.51 -18.16
C ARG A 155 4.49 -5.65 -19.66
N ILE A 156 4.49 -4.55 -20.41
CA ILE A 156 4.35 -4.59 -21.88
C ILE A 156 5.54 -5.34 -22.51
N MET A 157 6.76 -5.05 -22.05
CA MET A 157 7.97 -5.74 -22.49
C MET A 157 7.93 -7.24 -22.16
N GLU A 158 7.42 -7.63 -20.99
CA GLU A 158 7.24 -9.04 -20.62
C GLU A 158 6.24 -9.74 -21.55
N ILE A 159 5.11 -9.12 -21.87
CA ILE A 159 4.12 -9.67 -22.82
C ILE A 159 4.74 -9.83 -24.20
N SER A 160 5.51 -8.84 -24.66
CA SER A 160 6.27 -8.90 -25.91
C SER A 160 7.28 -10.05 -25.89
N ALA A 161 8.03 -10.21 -24.80
CA ALA A 161 9.00 -11.28 -24.62
C ALA A 161 8.33 -12.66 -24.69
N TYR A 162 7.16 -12.83 -24.05
CA TYR A 162 6.39 -14.06 -24.18
C TYR A 162 5.95 -14.31 -25.62
N ASN A 163 5.51 -13.29 -26.34
CA ASN A 163 5.13 -13.40 -27.74
C ASN A 163 6.33 -13.76 -28.66
N ASN A 164 7.54 -13.36 -28.29
CA ASN A 164 8.77 -13.66 -29.03
C ASN A 164 9.39 -15.02 -28.66
N MET A 165 8.83 -15.75 -27.68
CA MET A 165 9.34 -17.08 -27.33
C MET A 165 9.25 -18.07 -28.50
N PRO A 166 10.31 -18.86 -28.76
CA PRO A 166 10.27 -19.91 -29.77
C PRO A 166 9.36 -21.05 -29.33
N SER A 167 8.72 -21.74 -30.29
CA SER A 167 7.79 -22.84 -29.99
C SER A 167 8.45 -24.06 -29.36
N LYS A 168 9.78 -24.20 -29.49
CA LYS A 168 10.60 -25.23 -28.85
C LYS A 168 11.70 -24.58 -28.03
N VAL A 169 11.80 -24.95 -26.76
CA VAL A 169 12.78 -24.38 -25.80
C VAL A 169 13.64 -25.45 -25.15
N GLU A 170 14.82 -25.05 -24.66
CA GLU A 170 15.74 -25.92 -23.94
C GLU A 170 15.18 -26.31 -22.57
N VAL A 171 15.19 -27.60 -22.22
CA VAL A 171 14.74 -28.10 -20.92
C VAL A 171 15.84 -27.95 -19.87
N LEU A 172 15.55 -27.29 -18.76
CA LEU A 172 16.51 -26.91 -17.71
C LEU A 172 16.19 -27.50 -16.32
N LYS A 173 15.44 -28.61 -16.26
CA LYS A 173 15.17 -29.35 -15.01
C LYS A 173 16.51 -29.65 -14.31
N GLU A 174 16.60 -29.36 -13.00
CA GLU A 174 17.74 -29.67 -12.09
C GLU A 174 18.79 -28.56 -11.83
N ARG A 175 18.68 -27.35 -12.39
CA ARG A 175 19.58 -26.28 -11.94
C ARG A 175 19.14 -25.66 -10.61
N GLU A 176 20.12 -25.39 -9.75
CA GLU A 176 19.90 -24.62 -8.53
C GLU A 176 19.46 -23.18 -8.85
N LEU A 177 18.85 -22.53 -7.85
CA LEU A 177 18.31 -21.19 -7.98
C LEU A 177 19.38 -20.18 -7.54
N GLU A 178 20.00 -19.51 -8.51
CA GLU A 178 21.02 -18.50 -8.28
C GLU A 178 20.39 -17.17 -7.87
N ILE A 179 20.06 -17.02 -6.58
CA ILE A 179 19.57 -15.74 -6.05
C ILE A 179 20.76 -14.82 -5.76
N ASN A 180 20.70 -13.58 -6.24
CA ASN A 180 21.62 -12.53 -5.79
C ASN A 180 21.33 -12.16 -4.33
N ARG A 181 21.97 -12.86 -3.40
CA ARG A 181 21.79 -12.66 -1.95
C ARG A 181 22.01 -11.21 -1.53
N ARG A 182 22.94 -10.49 -2.17
CA ARG A 182 23.23 -9.09 -1.84
C ARG A 182 22.01 -8.20 -2.06
N GLU A 183 21.32 -8.34 -3.19
CA GLU A 183 20.13 -7.55 -3.50
C GLU A 183 18.98 -7.84 -2.51
N PHE A 184 18.73 -9.12 -2.22
CA PHE A 184 17.68 -9.54 -1.28
C PHE A 184 17.93 -9.14 0.17
N VAL A 185 19.19 -8.99 0.59
CA VAL A 185 19.54 -8.49 1.92
C VAL A 185 19.54 -6.96 1.98
N THR A 186 19.87 -6.27 0.89
CA THR A 186 20.06 -4.82 0.90
C THR A 186 18.77 -4.04 0.61
N PHE A 187 18.04 -4.39 -0.45
CA PHE A 187 16.94 -3.55 -0.92
C PHE A 187 15.71 -3.55 -0.01
N PRO A 188 15.25 -4.69 0.56
CA PRO A 188 14.07 -4.66 1.41
C PRO A 188 14.23 -3.81 2.67
N PRO A 189 15.34 -3.90 3.45
CA PRO A 189 15.54 -3.00 4.59
C PRO A 189 15.62 -1.52 4.19
N VAL A 190 16.28 -1.20 3.08
CA VAL A 190 16.32 0.17 2.56
C VAL A 190 14.91 0.65 2.19
N ALA A 191 14.10 -0.21 1.58
CA ALA A 191 12.71 0.11 1.26
C ALA A 191 11.86 0.34 2.52
N VAL A 192 12.07 -0.43 3.59
CA VAL A 192 11.43 -0.20 4.91
C VAL A 192 11.82 1.17 5.47
N ILE A 193 13.11 1.51 5.46
CA ILE A 193 13.59 2.81 5.97
C ILE A 193 12.95 3.96 5.18
N ILE A 194 12.98 3.89 3.84
CA ILE A 194 12.35 4.91 2.98
C ILE A 194 10.85 5.01 3.26
N ALA A 195 10.13 3.88 3.36
CA ALA A 195 8.71 3.87 3.66
C ALA A 195 8.40 4.55 5.00
N LEU A 196 9.14 4.23 6.06
CA LEU A 196 8.95 4.80 7.39
C LEU A 196 9.26 6.30 7.41
N VAL A 197 10.33 6.74 6.75
CA VAL A 197 10.68 8.15 6.64
C VAL A 197 9.58 8.93 5.91
N LEU A 198 9.10 8.43 4.77
CA LEU A 198 8.03 9.09 4.02
C LEU A 198 6.70 9.08 4.78
N LEU A 199 6.36 7.98 5.44
CA LEU A 199 5.18 7.90 6.31
C LEU A 199 5.27 8.92 7.44
N HIS A 200 6.43 9.11 8.05
CA HIS A 200 6.62 10.12 9.10
C HIS A 200 6.33 11.55 8.62
N PHE A 201 6.67 11.90 7.37
CA PHE A 201 6.33 13.22 6.81
C PHE A 201 4.86 13.39 6.44
N ILE A 202 4.16 12.28 6.17
CA ILE A 202 2.76 12.31 5.76
C ILE A 202 1.84 12.27 6.97
N VAL A 203 2.24 11.54 8.01
CA VAL A 203 1.48 11.36 9.24
C VAL A 203 1.66 12.58 10.14
N PRO A 204 0.65 13.46 10.31
CA PRO A 204 0.63 14.49 11.33
C PRO A 204 1.09 13.96 12.68
N SER A 205 2.03 14.70 13.28
CA SER A 205 2.41 14.54 14.67
C SER A 205 1.59 15.50 15.52
N TYR A 206 0.93 14.98 16.55
CA TYR A 206 0.24 15.76 17.57
C TYR A 206 1.06 15.68 18.86
N ASP A 207 1.28 16.82 19.50
CA ASP A 207 2.02 16.94 20.77
C ASP A 207 1.14 16.52 21.96
N VAL A 208 -0.16 16.78 21.87
CA VAL A 208 -1.15 16.44 22.90
C VAL A 208 -2.23 15.53 22.29
N LYS A 209 -2.43 14.37 22.91
CA LYS A 209 -3.49 13.42 22.55
C LYS A 209 -4.26 13.02 23.79
N LEU A 210 -5.52 13.41 23.87
CA LEU A 210 -6.42 13.04 24.97
C LEU A 210 -7.61 12.27 24.40
N THR A 211 -8.08 11.27 25.13
CA THR A 211 -9.24 10.49 24.76
C THR A 211 -10.05 10.21 26.01
N GLN A 212 -11.32 10.59 25.98
CA GLN A 212 -12.28 10.28 27.03
C GLN A 212 -13.62 9.98 26.38
N ASP A 213 -14.15 8.80 26.70
CA ASP A 213 -15.35 8.26 26.07
C ASP A 213 -15.22 8.29 24.54
N ASP A 214 -16.23 8.85 23.86
CA ASP A 214 -16.25 9.02 22.40
C ASP A 214 -15.61 10.33 21.92
N VAL A 215 -14.96 11.10 22.81
CA VAL A 215 -14.34 12.39 22.48
C VAL A 215 -12.81 12.27 22.47
N LYS A 216 -12.19 12.75 21.39
CA LYS A 216 -10.74 12.84 21.24
C LYS A 216 -10.31 14.28 21.05
N PHE A 217 -9.25 14.67 21.73
CA PHE A 217 -8.56 15.94 21.52
C PHE A 217 -7.16 15.67 20.97
N LEU A 218 -6.85 16.27 19.82
CA LEU A 218 -5.60 16.12 19.11
C LEU A 218 -5.04 17.51 18.84
N GLY A 219 -3.95 17.87 19.52
CA GLY A 219 -3.38 19.21 19.51
C GLY A 219 -1.90 19.22 19.14
N LYS A 220 -1.49 20.24 18.38
CA LYS A 220 -0.10 20.54 18.03
C LYS A 220 0.25 21.92 18.57
N ILE A 221 1.36 22.02 19.28
CA ILE A 221 1.80 23.25 19.94
C ILE A 221 2.46 24.14 18.89
N GLU A 222 1.91 25.33 18.67
CA GLU A 222 2.41 26.34 17.75
C GLU A 222 2.59 27.68 18.50
N GLY A 223 3.77 27.87 19.09
CA GLY A 223 4.07 29.04 19.91
C GLY A 223 3.34 29.01 21.25
N ASP A 224 2.53 30.04 21.51
CA ASP A 224 1.74 30.20 22.74
C ASP A 224 0.35 29.54 22.66
N PHE A 225 0.05 28.88 21.54
CA PHE A 225 -1.22 28.24 21.28
C PHE A 225 -1.05 26.76 20.95
N ILE A 226 -2.12 26.01 21.12
CA ILE A 226 -2.29 24.64 20.64
C ILE A 226 -3.32 24.71 19.52
N ASP A 227 -2.88 24.47 18.28
CA ASP A 227 -3.78 24.24 17.16
C ASP A 227 -4.33 22.82 17.28
N SER A 228 -5.65 22.68 17.42
CA SER A 228 -6.24 21.42 17.83
C SER A 228 -7.54 21.09 17.14
N MET A 229 -7.82 19.80 17.10
CA MET A 229 -9.11 19.26 16.68
C MET A 229 -9.72 18.42 17.78
N ILE A 230 -11.02 18.63 17.99
CA ILE A 230 -11.87 17.81 18.84
C ILE A 230 -12.72 16.96 17.93
N VAL A 231 -12.70 15.65 18.16
CA VAL A 231 -13.43 14.67 17.36
C VAL A 231 -14.39 13.93 18.26
N TYR A 232 -15.65 13.88 17.84
CA TYR A 232 -16.63 12.95 18.38
C TYR A 232 -16.73 11.71 17.47
N ASP A 233 -16.35 10.54 18.00
CA ASP A 233 -16.17 9.29 17.25
C ASP A 233 -17.49 8.61 16.85
N PHE A 234 -18.60 8.95 17.50
CA PHE A 234 -19.92 8.37 17.21
C PHE A 234 -20.60 9.11 16.03
N PRO A 235 -21.28 8.39 15.11
CA PRO A 235 -21.99 9.04 14.01
C PRO A 235 -23.07 9.98 14.54
N CYS A 236 -22.95 11.25 14.21
CA CYS A 236 -23.92 12.23 14.66
C CYS A 236 -25.27 12.05 13.94
N MET A 237 -26.26 11.49 14.64
CA MET A 237 -27.65 11.42 14.19
C MET A 237 -28.47 12.48 14.91
N GLN A 238 -28.86 13.56 14.22
CA GLN A 238 -29.74 14.68 14.61
C GLN A 238 -29.59 15.36 16.00
N ASN A 239 -29.11 14.70 17.06
CA ASN A 239 -28.99 15.20 18.44
C ASN A 239 -27.78 14.61 19.21
N TYR A 240 -26.79 14.02 18.52
CA TYR A 240 -25.57 13.47 19.13
C TYR A 240 -24.32 14.13 18.52
N CYS A 241 -24.33 15.44 18.37
CA CYS A 241 -23.17 16.21 17.89
C CYS A 241 -22.56 17.01 19.03
N ILE A 242 -21.29 17.40 18.86
CA ILE A 242 -20.69 18.48 19.64
C ILE A 242 -21.51 19.77 19.45
N LYS A 243 -22.11 20.24 20.54
CA LYS A 243 -22.89 21.47 20.61
C LYS A 243 -22.02 22.66 20.99
N GLU A 244 -21.15 22.48 21.97
CA GLU A 244 -20.31 23.54 22.51
C GLU A 244 -18.97 22.96 22.98
N VAL A 245 -17.90 23.74 22.84
CA VAL A 245 -16.60 23.45 23.44
C VAL A 245 -16.20 24.64 24.31
N LYS A 246 -15.91 24.39 25.58
CA LYS A 246 -15.36 25.37 26.52
C LYS A 246 -13.95 24.98 26.92
N VAL A 247 -13.10 25.99 27.09
CA VAL A 247 -11.73 25.83 27.55
C VAL A 247 -11.53 26.77 28.73
N ASP A 248 -11.21 26.20 29.90
CA ASP A 248 -11.13 26.90 31.18
C ASP A 248 -12.34 27.82 31.44
N GLY A 249 -13.54 27.32 31.13
CA GLY A 249 -14.82 28.03 31.29
C GLY A 249 -15.16 29.03 30.17
N LYS A 250 -14.25 29.29 29.22
CA LYS A 250 -14.50 30.17 28.06
C LYS A 250 -14.98 29.36 26.85
N THR A 251 -16.12 29.73 26.28
CA THR A 251 -16.63 29.11 25.05
C THR A 251 -15.70 29.42 23.87
N MET A 252 -15.13 28.37 23.28
CA MET A 252 -14.25 28.44 22.10
C MET A 252 -14.99 28.07 20.82
N TYR A 253 -16.01 27.22 20.94
CA TYR A 253 -16.92 26.85 19.86
C TYR A 253 -18.32 26.73 20.42
N SER A 254 -19.31 27.27 19.69
CA SER A 254 -20.73 27.07 19.95
C SER A 254 -21.38 26.82 18.59
N GLY A 255 -22.18 25.77 18.49
CA GLY A 255 -22.66 25.18 17.23
C GLY A 255 -23.16 26.17 16.17
N GLY A 256 -23.17 25.73 14.92
CA GLY A 256 -23.61 26.54 13.77
C GLY A 256 -22.99 26.10 12.44
N THR A 257 -21.83 25.46 12.48
CA THR A 257 -21.18 24.84 11.32
C THR A 257 -20.67 23.45 11.68
N TYR A 258 -21.28 22.43 11.10
CA TYR A 258 -20.90 21.04 11.31
C TYR A 258 -19.92 20.60 10.23
N THR A 259 -18.68 20.28 10.62
CA THR A 259 -17.71 19.65 9.72
C THR A 259 -17.71 18.15 9.98
N PHE A 260 -18.16 17.38 8.99
CA PHE A 260 -18.17 15.92 9.08
C PHE A 260 -17.05 15.34 8.27
N ILE A 261 -16.28 14.45 8.88
CA ILE A 261 -15.22 13.75 8.18
C ILE A 261 -15.31 12.26 8.51
N ASN A 262 -15.53 11.43 7.47
CA ASN A 262 -15.82 10.00 7.60
C ASN A 262 -16.97 9.68 8.58
N GLY A 263 -18.02 10.52 8.60
CA GLY A 263 -19.20 10.35 9.45
C GLY A 263 -19.04 10.85 10.89
N LYS A 264 -17.89 11.38 11.26
CA LYS A 264 -17.60 11.92 12.61
C LYS A 264 -17.62 13.43 12.61
N HIS A 265 -18.09 14.02 13.72
CA HIS A 265 -18.11 15.47 13.87
C HIS A 265 -16.74 15.95 14.37
N VAL A 266 -16.14 16.87 13.62
CA VAL A 266 -14.84 17.45 13.92
C VAL A 266 -14.98 18.96 14.13
N VAL A 267 -14.42 19.45 15.22
CA VAL A 267 -14.38 20.87 15.58
C VAL A 267 -12.94 21.30 15.73
N HIS A 268 -12.52 22.29 14.96
CA HIS A 268 -11.19 22.90 15.07
C HIS A 268 -11.24 24.04 16.08
N VAL A 269 -10.34 24.01 17.06
CA VAL A 269 -10.19 25.08 18.06
C VAL A 269 -8.72 25.38 18.29
N THR A 270 -8.38 26.66 18.37
CA THR A 270 -7.05 27.11 18.79
C THR A 270 -7.14 27.54 20.25
N ILE A 271 -6.38 26.88 21.13
CA ILE A 271 -6.47 27.11 22.57
C ILE A 271 -5.13 27.62 23.13
N PRO A 272 -5.11 28.40 24.22
CA PRO A 272 -3.86 28.78 24.89
C PRO A 272 -3.07 27.54 25.36
N LYS A 273 -1.75 27.59 25.29
CA LYS A 273 -0.89 26.48 25.73
C LYS A 273 -0.98 26.19 27.24
N ASP A 274 -1.33 27.20 28.04
CA ASP A 274 -1.54 27.08 29.49
C ASP A 274 -2.94 26.57 29.87
N ALA A 275 -3.79 26.29 28.88
CA ALA A 275 -5.12 25.73 29.10
C ALA A 275 -5.06 24.43 29.91
N ARG A 276 -6.02 24.23 30.82
CA ARG A 276 -6.02 23.06 31.72
C ARG A 276 -7.18 22.13 31.48
N HIS A 277 -8.34 22.70 31.19
CA HIS A 277 -9.59 21.97 31.16
C HIS A 277 -10.34 22.25 29.87
N ILE A 278 -10.79 21.18 29.21
CA ILE A 278 -11.65 21.25 28.03
C ILE A 278 -12.97 20.56 28.36
N GLU A 279 -14.09 21.26 28.22
CA GLU A 279 -15.44 20.68 28.31
C GLU A 279 -16.05 20.60 26.91
N VAL A 280 -16.44 19.41 26.52
CA VAL A 280 -17.15 19.15 25.26
C VAL A 280 -18.59 18.81 25.60
N ILE A 281 -19.51 19.71 25.25
CA ILE A 281 -20.93 19.59 25.53
C ILE A 281 -21.60 19.03 24.27
N LEU A 282 -22.28 17.90 24.41
CA LEU A 282 -23.04 17.28 23.32
C LEU A 282 -24.47 17.84 23.26
N ASP A 283 -25.14 17.67 22.11
CA ASP A 283 -26.54 18.08 21.92
C ASP A 283 -27.51 17.38 22.91
N THR A 284 -27.12 16.21 23.43
CA THR A 284 -27.84 15.48 24.50
C THR A 284 -27.79 16.19 25.86
N GLY A 285 -26.88 17.15 26.04
CA GLY A 285 -26.56 17.78 27.33
C GLY A 285 -25.48 17.05 28.12
N GLU A 286 -24.95 15.93 27.62
CA GLU A 286 -23.79 15.25 28.18
C GLU A 286 -22.54 16.14 28.07
N VAL A 287 -21.71 16.13 29.13
CA VAL A 287 -20.48 16.91 29.21
C VAL A 287 -19.31 15.96 29.37
N VAL A 288 -18.39 16.00 28.41
CA VAL A 288 -17.13 15.23 28.46
C VAL A 288 -16.00 16.20 28.80
N SER A 289 -15.34 15.96 29.92
CA SER A 289 -14.32 16.85 30.49
C SER A 289 -12.92 16.25 30.33
N LEU A 290 -12.08 16.85 29.48
CA LEU A 290 -10.69 16.42 29.24
C LEU A 290 -9.72 17.30 30.03
N GLU A 291 -8.74 16.68 30.71
CA GLU A 291 -7.64 17.39 31.38
C GLU A 291 -6.38 17.38 30.53
N ILE A 292 -5.81 18.57 30.29
CA ILE A 292 -4.54 18.71 29.57
C ILE A 292 -3.40 18.49 30.57
N PRO A 293 -2.54 17.47 30.37
CA PRO A 293 -1.39 17.25 31.24
C PRO A 293 -0.39 18.40 31.06
N HIS A 294 -0.02 19.05 32.17
CA HIS A 294 1.08 20.02 32.17
C HIS A 294 2.41 19.29 32.02
N SER A 295 3.14 19.63 30.96
CA SER A 295 4.52 19.19 30.68
C SER A 295 5.54 20.23 31.13
#